data_AF-A0A660R4D7-F1
#
_entry.id   AF-A0A660R4D7-F1
#
_cell.length_a   1.000
_cell.length_b   1.000
_cell.length_c   1.000
_cell.angle_alpha   90.00
_cell.angle_beta   90.00
_cell.angle_gamma   90.00
#
_symmetry.space_group_name_H-M   'P 1'
#
loop_
_entity.id
_entity.type
_entity.pdbx_description
1 polymer ?
#
loop_
_entity_poly.entity_id
_entity_poly.type
_entity_poly.pdbx_seq_one_letter_code
_entity_poly.pdbx_strand_id
1 'polypeptide(L)'
;MEVISLSFPAKAENIRIARTVVRNFLLLKKVFEEDIFDTELALDEAVSNIIVHTYKKDESKYIVMTLTWKDDKNELEILLRDFGPKVDPSKI
;
A
#
# COMPACT_ATOMS: atom_id res chain seq x y z
N MET A 1 16.69 -7.54 -6.80
CA MET A 1 15.22 -7.35 -6.96
C MET A 1 14.51 -8.33 -6.07
N GLU A 2 13.90 -7.81 -5.02
CA GLU A 2 13.11 -8.58 -4.06
C GLU A 2 11.64 -8.17 -4.18
N VAL A 3 10.74 -9.14 -4.10
CA VAL A 3 9.29 -8.91 -4.24
C VAL A 3 8.56 -9.58 -3.09
N ILE A 4 7.72 -8.82 -2.40
CA ILE A 4 6.80 -9.32 -1.37
C ILE A 4 5.38 -8.94 -1.78
N SER A 5 4.47 -9.90 -1.76
CA SER A 5 3.05 -9.66 -2.03
C SER A 5 2.21 -10.14 -0.85
N LEU A 6 1.22 -9.34 -0.49
CA LEU A 6 0.23 -9.66 0.53
C LEU A 6 -1.15 -9.23 0.07
N SER A 7 -2.14 -9.98 0.51
CA SER A 7 -3.55 -9.63 0.31
C SER A 7 -4.24 -9.53 1.66
N PHE A 8 -5.10 -8.53 1.81
CA PHE A 8 -5.84 -8.30 3.03
C PHE A 8 -7.25 -7.78 2.72
N PRO A 9 -8.25 -8.08 3.58
CA PRO A 9 -9.59 -7.51 3.45
C PRO A 9 -9.55 -5.97 3.52
N ALA A 10 -10.45 -5.31 2.79
CA ALA A 10 -10.59 -3.86 2.71
C ALA A 10 -11.20 -3.25 3.98
N LYS A 11 -10.56 -3.49 5.13
CA LYS A 11 -10.96 -3.02 6.45
C LYS A 11 -9.96 -1.99 6.96
N ALA A 12 -10.45 -0.98 7.67
CA ALA A 12 -9.61 0.08 8.25
C ALA A 12 -8.52 -0.48 9.19
N GLU A 13 -8.84 -1.54 9.94
CA GLU A 13 -7.87 -2.23 10.82
C GLU A 13 -6.67 -2.82 10.07
N ASN A 14 -6.86 -3.24 8.81
CA ASN A 14 -5.83 -3.85 8.00
C ASN A 14 -4.87 -2.82 7.39
N ILE A 15 -5.21 -1.53 7.41
CA ILE A 15 -4.26 -0.47 7.02
C ILE A 15 -3.04 -0.49 7.95
N ARG A 16 -3.27 -0.72 9.25
CA ARG A 16 -2.17 -0.86 10.22
C ARG A 16 -1.26 -2.05 9.89
N ILE A 17 -1.81 -3.16 9.39
CA ILE A 17 -1.03 -4.32 8.97
C ILE A 17 -0.16 -3.94 7.77
N ALA A 18 -0.74 -3.31 6.74
CA ALA A 18 -0.01 -2.86 5.57
C ALA A 18 1.16 -1.92 5.93
N ARG A 19 0.92 -0.92 6.79
CA ARG A 19 1.97 -0.01 7.30
C ARG A 19 3.07 -0.76 8.06
N THR A 20 2.69 -1.67 8.96
CA THR A 20 3.65 -2.46 9.74
C THR A 20 4.55 -3.30 8.83
N VAL A 21 4.01 -3.89 7.76
CA VAL A 21 4.82 -4.66 6.79
C VAL A 21 5.81 -3.75 6.06
N VAL A 22 5.36 -2.61 5.53
CA VAL A 22 6.24 -1.67 4.81
C VAL A 22 7.33 -1.11 5.73
N ARG A 23 6.97 -0.71 6.95
CA ARG A 23 7.91 -0.24 7.96
C ARG A 23 9.02 -1.26 8.24
N ASN A 24 8.65 -2.49 8.57
CA ASN A 24 9.64 -3.52 8.85
C ASN A 24 10.49 -3.85 7.61
N PHE A 25 9.88 -3.85 6.43
CA PHE A 25 10.60 -4.05 5.17
C PHE A 25 11.69 -2.96 4.96
N LEU A 26 11.35 -1.69 5.15
CA LEU A 26 12.28 -0.57 4.99
C LEU A 26 13.35 -0.50 6.09
N LEU A 27 13.00 -0.86 7.33
CA LEU A 27 13.97 -0.99 8.42
C LEU A 27 15.05 -2.04 8.12
N LEU A 28 14.67 -3.18 7.54
CA LEU A 28 15.63 -4.21 7.10
C LEU A 28 16.55 -3.70 5.98
N LYS A 29 16.08 -2.75 5.17
CA LYS A 29 16.87 -2.05 4.14
C LYS A 29 17.65 -0.85 4.68
N LYS A 30 17.57 -0.56 5.99
CA LYS A 30 18.26 0.56 6.67
C LYS A 30 17.89 1.94 6.12
N VAL A 31 16.65 2.10 5.66
CA VAL A 31 16.09 3.39 5.24
C VAL A 31 15.90 4.29 6.46
N PHE A 32 16.01 5.61 6.28
CA PHE A 32 15.86 6.57 7.37
C PHE A 32 14.41 6.62 7.90
N GLU A 33 14.26 6.86 9.19
CA GLU A 33 12.95 6.88 9.86
C GLU A 33 11.98 7.92 9.29
N GLU A 34 12.49 9.06 8.79
CA GLU A 34 11.68 10.10 8.13
C GLU A 34 11.08 9.58 6.82
N ASP A 35 11.89 8.96 5.95
CA ASP A 35 11.41 8.37 4.70
C ASP A 35 10.41 7.22 4.94
N ILE A 36 10.62 6.44 6.01
CA ILE A 36 9.69 5.39 6.44
C ILE A 36 8.35 6.00 6.82
N PHE A 37 8.36 7.05 7.64
CA PHE A 37 7.16 7.74 8.08
C PHE A 37 6.37 8.34 6.90
N ASP A 38 7.06 8.99 5.96
CA ASP A 38 6.44 9.55 4.76
C ASP A 38 5.84 8.46 3.87
N THR A 39 6.52 7.32 3.75
CA THR A 39 5.99 6.16 3.02
C THR A 39 4.75 5.57 3.71
N GLU A 40 4.76 5.47 5.05
CA GLU A 40 3.61 5.01 5.84
C GLU A 40 2.39 5.93 5.66
N LEU A 41 2.60 7.25 5.59
CA LEU A 41 1.55 8.24 5.36
C LEU A 41 0.95 8.13 3.94
N ALA A 42 1.81 8.04 2.91
CA ALA A 42 1.35 7.85 1.53
C ALA A 42 0.57 6.54 1.35
N LEU A 43 1.02 5.47 2.01
CA LEU A 43 0.31 4.19 2.02
C LEU A 43 -1.06 4.29 2.71
N ASP A 44 -1.14 5.03 3.82
CA ASP A 44 -2.40 5.25 4.56
C ASP A 44 -3.46 5.91 3.66
N GLU A 45 -3.07 6.98 2.97
CA GLU A 45 -3.95 7.69 2.04
C GLU A 45 -4.38 6.80 0.87
N ALA A 46 -3.43 6.10 0.23
CA ALA A 46 -3.72 5.28 -0.94
C ALA A 46 -4.65 4.10 -0.61
N VAL A 47 -4.43 3.41 0.52
CA VAL A 47 -5.29 2.31 0.96
C VAL A 47 -6.66 2.83 1.43
N SER A 48 -6.69 3.96 2.16
CA SER A 48 -7.94 4.61 2.58
C SER A 48 -8.80 4.98 1.37
N ASN A 49 -8.17 5.50 0.30
CA ASN A 49 -8.87 5.87 -0.93
C ASN A 49 -9.54 4.65 -1.59
N ILE A 50 -8.86 3.50 -1.65
CA ILE A 50 -9.47 2.27 -2.17
C ILE A 50 -10.67 1.84 -1.31
N ILE A 51 -10.51 1.81 0.02
CA ILE A 51 -11.58 1.37 0.94
C ILE A 51 -12.80 2.28 0.83
N VAL A 52 -12.60 3.60 0.87
CA VAL A 52 -13.68 4.60 0.94
C VAL A 52 -14.27 4.87 -0.44
N HIS A 53 -13.44 5.15 -1.45
CA HIS A 53 -13.90 5.64 -2.74
C HIS A 53 -14.18 4.52 -3.74
N THR A 54 -13.35 3.47 -3.78
CA THR A 54 -13.52 2.37 -4.74
C THR A 54 -14.49 1.31 -4.22
N TYR A 55 -14.27 0.82 -3.00
CA TYR A 55 -15.07 -0.26 -2.41
C TYR A 55 -16.27 0.21 -1.59
N LYS A 56 -16.44 1.52 -1.37
CA LYS A 56 -17.56 2.08 -0.60
C LYS A 56 -17.71 1.44 0.79
N LYS A 57 -16.59 1.10 1.42
CA LYS A 57 -16.50 0.40 2.72
C LYS A 57 -17.08 -1.02 2.72
N ASP A 58 -17.17 -1.68 1.56
CA ASP A 58 -17.49 -3.11 1.46
C ASP A 58 -16.31 -3.96 1.95
N GLU A 59 -16.39 -4.43 3.19
CA GLU A 59 -15.36 -5.24 3.85
C GLU A 59 -15.20 -6.66 3.26
N SER A 60 -16.10 -7.09 2.36
CA SER A 60 -15.96 -8.38 1.66
C SER A 60 -14.90 -8.33 0.55
N LYS A 61 -14.47 -7.12 0.15
CA LYS A 61 -13.44 -6.91 -0.86
C LYS A 61 -12.04 -7.05 -0.24
N TYR A 62 -11.06 -7.26 -1.11
CA TYR A 62 -9.66 -7.41 -0.73
C TYR A 62 -8.77 -6.48 -1.57
N ILE A 63 -7.65 -6.09 -0.98
CA ILE A 63 -6.59 -5.30 -1.62
C ILE A 63 -5.37 -6.20 -1.73
N VAL A 64 -4.71 -6.18 -2.88
CA VAL A 64 -3.42 -6.84 -3.09
C VAL A 64 -2.34 -5.76 -3.10
N MET A 65 -1.41 -5.83 -2.15
CA MET A 65 -0.24 -4.96 -2.08
C MET A 65 0.98 -5.74 -2.50
N THR A 66 1.79 -5.17 -3.39
CA THR A 66 3.07 -5.72 -3.81
C THR A 66 4.17 -4.71 -3.59
N LEU A 67 5.20 -5.10 -2.85
CA LEU A 67 6.40 -4.33 -2.60
C LEU A 67 7.50 -4.87 -3.51
N THR A 68 8.10 -4.01 -4.32
CA THR A 68 9.23 -4.36 -5.18
C THR A 68 10.42 -3.48 -4.81
N TRP A 69 11.50 -4.10 -4.35
CA TRP A 69 12.73 -3.40 -4.00
C TRP A 69 13.78 -3.59 -5.09
N LYS A 70 14.32 -2.47 -5.57
CA LYS A 70 15.34 -2.39 -6.62
C LYS A 70 16.67 -1.99 -5.97
N ASP A 71 17.46 -2.99 -5.59
CA ASP A 71 18.72 -2.82 -4.85
C ASP A 71 19.72 -1.88 -5.55
N ASP A 72 19.75 -1.91 -6.88
CA ASP A 72 20.61 -1.09 -7.73
C ASP A 72 20.27 0.41 -7.68
N LYS A 73 19.02 0.74 -7.36
CA LYS A 73 18.50 2.11 -7.34
C LYS A 73 18.16 2.63 -5.95
N ASN A 74 18.21 1.75 -4.94
CA ASN A 74 17.69 2.04 -3.61
C ASN A 74 16.23 2.55 -3.65
N GLU A 75 15.41 1.89 -4.46
CA GLU A 75 14.04 2.30 -4.77
C GLU A 75 13.03 1.24 -4.30
N LEU A 76 12.02 1.69 -3.56
CA LEU A 76 10.82 0.91 -3.25
C LEU A 76 9.69 1.31 -4.20
N GLU A 77 9.12 0.33 -4.88
CA GLU A 77 7.86 0.46 -5.61
C GLU A 77 6.76 -0.27 -4.85
N ILE A 78 5.65 0.42 -4.57
CA ILE A 78 4.46 -0.14 -3.93
C ILE A 78 3.32 -0.15 -4.94
N LEU A 79 2.87 -1.33 -5.32
CA LEU A 79 1.69 -1.51 -6.15
C LEU A 79 0.50 -1.93 -5.29
N LEU A 80 -0.54 -1.11 -5.27
CA LEU A 80 -1.83 -1.44 -4.69
C LEU A 80 -2.82 -1.79 -5.81
N ARG A 81 -3.43 -2.97 -5.71
CA ARG A 81 -4.44 -3.42 -6.66
C ARG A 81 -5.77 -3.65 -5.95
N ASP A 82 -6.78 -2.96 -6.44
CA ASP A 82 -8.18 -3.21 -6.16
C ASP A 82 -8.87 -3.88 -7.37
N PHE A 83 -10.12 -4.31 -7.17
CA PHE A 83 -10.96 -4.98 -8.16
C PHE A 83 -12.32 -4.28 -8.32
N GLY A 84 -12.36 -2.99 -7.97
CA GLY A 84 -13.55 -2.16 -8.11
C GLY A 84 -13.71 -1.59 -9.52
N PRO A 85 -14.75 -0.78 -9.74
CA PRO A 85 -14.93 -0.07 -11.00
C PRO A 85 -13.76 0.89 -11.25
N LYS A 86 -13.32 0.98 -12.50
CA LYS A 86 -12.26 1.93 -12.90
C LYS A 86 -12.71 3.36 -12.63
N VAL A 87 -11.81 4.17 -12.08
CA VAL A 87 -12.01 5.61 -11.98
C VAL A 87 -11.86 6.23 -13.36
N ASP A 88 -12.75 7.16 -13.70
CA ASP A 88 -12.66 7.98 -14.91
C ASP A 88 -11.81 9.22 -14.59
N PRO A 89 -10.57 9.33 -15.11
CA PRO A 89 -9.66 10.43 -14.79
C PRO A 89 -10.20 11.80 -15.23
N SER A 90 -11.19 11.83 -16.13
CA SER A 90 -11.80 13.09 -16.60
C SER A 90 -12.81 13.71 -15.62
N LYS A 91 -13.12 13.00 -14.52
CA LYS A 91 -14.13 13.39 -13.52
C LYS A 91 -13.54 13.69 -12.13
N ILE A 92 -12.23 13.88 -12.06
CA ILE A 92 -11.47 14.17 -10.83
C ILE A 92 -10.89 15.59 -10.95
#